data_AF-A0A851CWQ3-F1
#
_entry.id   AF-A0A851CWQ3-F1
#
_cell.length_a   1.000
_cell.length_b   1.000
_cell.length_c   1.000
_cell.angle_alpha   90.00
_cell.angle_beta   90.00
_cell.angle_gamma   90.00
#
_symmetry.space_group_name_H-M   'P 1'
#
loop_
_entity.id
_entity.type
_entity.pdbx_description
1 polymer ?
#
loop_
_entity_poly.entity_id
_entity_poly.type
_entity_poly.pdbx_seq_one_letter_code
_entity_poly.pdbx_strand_id
1 'polypeptide(L)'
;QGVLVPGLGTFAVVHKQVDNAEEVYVVQRPVFQLDMDVSCLRELMFPMVMIPGDIEVTPLDYWWLSQTTSLPPDVVRNCVEETILLYSFQLRDRQNVTFAFGDIGVLSCQDNFLCMRFHHSCVVGLESWYPWVALLLT
;
A
#
# COMPACT_ATOMS: atom_id res chain seq x y z
N GLN A 1 -2.25 9.50 -8.79
CA GLN A 1 -2.06 10.11 -7.46
C GLN A 1 -1.66 9.03 -6.48
N GLY A 2 -0.75 9.35 -5.57
CA GLY A 2 -0.31 8.48 -4.48
C GLY A 2 -0.47 9.15 -3.11
N VAL A 3 -0.48 8.33 -2.07
CA VAL A 3 -0.57 8.74 -0.67
C VAL A 3 0.59 8.14 0.10
N LEU A 4 1.42 8.99 0.69
CA LEU A 4 2.51 8.60 1.58
C LEU A 4 1.98 8.43 3.00
N VAL A 5 2.19 7.25 3.58
CA VAL A 5 2.02 6.96 5.01
C VAL A 5 3.41 7.04 5.66
N PRO A 6 3.73 8.11 6.40
CA PRO A 6 5.06 8.33 6.93
C PRO A 6 5.57 7.16 7.79
N GLY A 7 6.80 6.73 7.54
CA GLY A 7 7.44 5.63 8.28
C GLY A 7 6.94 4.23 7.91
N LEU A 8 6.05 4.10 6.92
CA LEU A 8 5.55 2.81 6.45
C LEU A 8 5.77 2.61 4.94
N GLY A 9 5.26 3.53 4.11
CA GLY A 9 5.32 3.38 2.66
C GLY A 9 4.31 4.25 1.92
N THR A 10 4.30 4.12 0.60
CA THR A 10 3.44 4.90 -0.30
C THR A 10 2.50 4.00 -1.07
N PHE A 11 1.21 4.32 -1.03
CA PHE A 11 0.22 3.74 -1.92
C PHE A 11 0.08 4.59 -3.17
N ALA A 12 -0.04 3.97 -4.34
CA ALA A 12 -0.35 4.69 -5.57
C ALA A 12 -1.17 3.82 -6.51
N VAL A 13 -1.82 4.48 -7.47
CA VAL A 13 -2.41 3.82 -8.64
C VAL A 13 -1.52 4.13 -9.84
N VAL A 14 -0.97 3.08 -10.46
CA VAL A 14 -0.17 3.18 -11.68
C VAL A 14 -0.98 2.72 -12.88
N HIS A 15 -0.79 3.38 -14.02
CA HIS A 15 -1.34 2.93 -15.30
C HIS A 15 -0.32 2.05 -15.99
N LYS A 16 -0.72 0.82 -16.31
CA LYS A 16 0.11 -0.11 -17.07
C LYS A 16 -0.54 -0.37 -18.43
N GLN A 17 0.22 -0.18 -19.50
CA GLN A 17 -0.19 -0.67 -20.81
C GLN A 17 0.00 -2.18 -20.86
N VAL A 18 -1.06 -2.87 -21.26
CA VAL A 18 -1.08 -4.31 -21.51
C VAL A 18 -1.34 -4.46 -23.00
N ASP A 19 -0.31 -4.91 -23.70
CA ASP A 19 -0.39 -5.18 -25.13
C ASP A 19 -0.93 -6.62 -25.32
N ASN A 20 -2.09 -6.72 -25.94
CA ASN A 20 -2.55 -7.97 -26.52
C ASN A 20 -2.43 -7.83 -28.03
N ALA A 21 -2.10 -8.91 -28.75
CA ALA A 21 -1.72 -8.88 -30.17
C ALA A 21 -2.71 -8.15 -31.12
N GLU A 22 -3.93 -7.86 -30.67
CA GLU A 22 -4.99 -7.13 -31.38
C GLU A 22 -5.29 -5.74 -30.78
N GLU A 23 -5.05 -5.49 -29.49
CA GLU A 23 -5.43 -4.25 -28.78
C GLU A 23 -4.51 -3.93 -27.60
N VAL A 24 -4.26 -2.63 -27.38
CA VAL A 24 -3.53 -2.12 -26.21
C VAL A 24 -4.51 -1.61 -25.17
N TYR A 25 -4.52 -2.24 -23.99
CA TYR A 25 -5.35 -1.83 -22.86
C TYR A 25 -4.53 -1.03 -21.85
N VAL A 26 -5.09 0.04 -21.30
CA VAL A 26 -4.53 0.72 -20.13
C VAL A 26 -5.27 0.24 -18.89
N VAL A 27 -4.56 -0.47 -18.02
CA VAL A 27 -5.10 -0.95 -16.75
C VAL A 27 -4.58 -0.12 -15.59
N GLN A 28 -5.44 0.15 -14.62
CA GLN A 28 -5.06 0.79 -13.36
C GLN A 28 -4.70 -0.30 -12.36
N ARG A 29 -3.54 -0.19 -11.70
CA ARG A 29 -3.14 -1.14 -10.66
C ARG A 29 -2.76 -0.43 -9.37
N PRO A 30 -3.21 -0.95 -8.23
CA PRO A 30 -2.72 -0.47 -6.95
C PRO A 30 -1.28 -0.98 -6.76
N VAL A 31 -0.41 -0.11 -6.25
CA VAL A 31 0.95 -0.46 -5.87
C VAL A 31 1.23 0.06 -4.47
N PHE A 32 2.09 -0.65 -3.75
CA PHE A 32 2.61 -0.22 -2.47
C PHE A 32 4.13 -0.27 -2.53
N GLN A 33 4.74 0.91 -2.44
CA GLN A 33 6.18 1.05 -2.29
C GLN A 33 6.50 1.13 -0.81
N LEU A 34 7.19 0.12 -0.29
CA LEU A 34 7.64 0.08 1.09
C LEU A 34 8.70 1.15 1.34
N ASP A 35 8.57 1.89 2.44
CA ASP A 35 9.52 2.93 2.85
C ASP A 35 9.69 2.92 4.39
N MET A 36 9.91 1.73 4.93
CA MET A 36 10.26 1.53 6.34
C MET A 36 11.78 1.61 6.53
N ASP A 37 12.20 2.03 7.73
CA ASP A 37 13.60 2.01 8.12
C ASP A 37 14.21 0.61 7.96
N VAL A 38 15.34 0.52 7.25
CA VAL A 38 16.06 -0.73 6.97
C VAL A 38 16.44 -1.50 8.24
N SER A 39 16.66 -0.81 9.37
CA SER A 39 16.95 -1.43 10.66
C SER A 39 15.76 -2.21 11.24
N CYS A 40 14.53 -1.83 10.88
CA CYS A 40 13.31 -2.57 11.20
C CYS A 40 13.10 -3.76 10.25
N LEU A 41 13.59 -3.67 9.02
CA LEU A 41 13.42 -4.71 7.99
C LEU A 41 14.45 -5.84 8.10
N ARG A 42 15.67 -5.60 8.60
CA ARG A 42 16.74 -6.61 8.77
C ARG A 42 16.90 -7.50 7.52
N GLU A 43 16.72 -8.82 7.64
CA GLU A 43 16.87 -9.77 6.53
C GLU A 43 15.51 -10.11 5.88
N LEU A 44 14.47 -9.29 6.10
CA LEU A 44 13.21 -9.44 5.38
C LEU A 44 13.42 -9.14 3.91
N MET A 45 12.93 -10.04 3.07
CA MET A 45 12.78 -9.81 1.64
C MET A 45 11.47 -9.08 1.38
N PHE A 46 11.44 -8.21 0.37
CA PHE A 46 10.23 -7.52 -0.06
C PHE A 46 10.31 -7.20 -1.55
N PRO A 47 9.16 -7.07 -2.24
CA PRO A 47 9.14 -6.67 -3.64
C PRO A 47 9.79 -5.29 -3.86
N MET A 48 10.69 -5.19 -4.86
CA MET A 48 11.20 -3.90 -5.31
C MET A 48 10.15 -3.22 -6.20
N VAL A 49 9.27 -2.46 -5.58
CA VAL A 49 8.24 -1.67 -6.26
C VAL A 49 8.68 -0.20 -6.28
N MET A 50 8.68 0.40 -7.46
CA MET A 50 9.01 1.81 -7.64
C MET A 50 7.81 2.54 -8.23
N ILE A 51 7.36 3.60 -7.55
CA ILE A 51 6.33 4.49 -8.06
C ILE A 51 6.96 5.43 -9.11
N PRO A 52 6.40 5.52 -10.33
CA PRO A 52 6.85 6.47 -11.34
C PRO A 52 6.87 7.92 -10.82
N GLY A 53 7.91 8.68 -11.17
CA GLY A 53 8.13 10.04 -10.66
C GLY A 53 7.14 11.09 -11.15
N ASP A 54 6.35 10.78 -12.17
CA ASP A 54 5.25 11.61 -12.67
C ASP A 54 3.96 11.47 -11.84
N ILE A 55 3.89 10.49 -10.94
CA ILE A 55 2.77 10.36 -10.00
C ILE A 55 2.94 11.35 -8.85
N GLU A 56 2.00 12.30 -8.76
CA GLU A 56 1.90 13.19 -7.62
C GLU A 56 1.59 12.39 -6.34
N VAL A 57 2.46 12.52 -5.34
CA VAL A 57 2.33 11.89 -4.02
C VAL A 57 2.06 12.95 -2.97
N THR A 58 0.95 12.82 -2.25
CA THR A 58 0.61 13.68 -1.11
C THR A 58 0.76 12.91 0.20
N PRO A 59 1.15 13.55 1.31
CA PRO A 59 1.16 12.90 2.61
C PRO A 59 -0.27 12.54 3.05
N LEU A 60 -0.38 11.55 3.94
CA LEU A 60 -1.64 11.19 4.59
C LEU A 60 -2.29 12.42 5.24
N ASP A 61 -3.55 12.67 4.91
CA ASP A 61 -4.30 13.82 5.39
C ASP A 61 -4.89 13.56 6.78
N TYR A 62 -4.15 13.98 7.81
CA TYR A 62 -4.61 13.89 9.20
C TYR A 62 -5.80 14.78 9.50
N TRP A 63 -6.02 15.87 8.76
CA TRP A 63 -7.19 16.72 8.94
C TRP A 63 -8.45 16.03 8.44
N TRP A 64 -8.38 15.40 7.28
CA TRP A 64 -9.47 14.56 6.76
C TRP A 64 -9.75 13.38 7.68
N LEU A 65 -8.71 12.66 8.14
CA LEU A 65 -8.89 11.55 9.07
C LEU A 65 -9.51 11.99 10.39
N SER A 66 -9.11 13.14 10.94
CA SER A 66 -9.68 13.69 12.18
C SER A 66 -11.20 13.84 12.13
N GLN A 67 -11.73 14.24 10.97
CA GLN A 67 -13.17 14.40 10.77
C GLN A 67 -13.88 13.04 10.74
N THR A 68 -13.26 12.01 10.16
CA THR A 68 -13.83 10.66 10.10
C THR A 68 -13.81 9.93 11.43
N THR A 69 -12.79 10.16 12.27
CA THR A 69 -12.64 9.49 13.57
C THR A 69 -13.21 10.29 14.74
N SER A 70 -13.56 11.57 14.53
CA SER A 70 -13.94 12.52 15.60
C SER A 70 -12.84 12.69 16.67
N LEU A 71 -11.58 12.51 16.29
CA LEU A 71 -10.40 12.73 17.15
C LEU A 71 -9.63 13.95 16.67
N PRO A 72 -8.96 14.72 17.55
CA PRO A 72 -8.12 15.83 17.12
C PRO A 72 -7.00 15.37 16.15
N PRO A 73 -6.61 16.18 15.15
CA PRO A 73 -5.58 15.80 14.16
C PRO A 73 -4.26 15.32 14.77
N ASP A 74 -3.80 15.96 15.85
CA ASP A 74 -2.57 15.55 16.54
C ASP A 74 -2.70 14.20 17.23
N VAL A 75 -3.89 13.88 17.76
CA VAL A 75 -4.17 12.56 18.35
C VAL A 75 -4.19 11.50 17.25
N VAL A 76 -4.82 11.76 16.11
CA VAL A 76 -4.82 10.83 14.96
C VAL A 76 -3.41 10.59 14.46
N ARG A 77 -2.61 11.65 14.30
CA ARG A 77 -1.20 11.55 13.91
C ARG A 77 -0.44 10.63 14.87
N ASN A 78 -0.52 10.87 16.17
CA ASN A 78 0.16 10.05 17.16
C ASN A 78 -0.30 8.59 17.08
N CYS A 79 -1.60 8.33 16.94
CA CYS A 79 -2.11 6.96 16.79
C CYS A 79 -1.52 6.25 15.55
N VAL A 80 -1.42 6.95 14.41
CA VAL A 80 -0.83 6.39 13.19
C VAL A 80 0.66 6.10 13.40
N GLU A 81 1.42 7.07 13.91
CA GLU A 81 2.86 6.95 14.16
C GLU A 81 3.18 5.84 15.17
N GLU A 82 2.46 5.77 16.29
CA GLU A 82 2.62 4.73 17.31
C GLU A 82 2.27 3.34 16.77
N THR A 83 1.21 3.21 15.97
CA THR A 83 0.81 1.94 15.37
C THR A 83 1.87 1.42 14.39
N ILE A 84 2.43 2.31 13.55
CA ILE A 84 3.52 1.98 12.63
C ILE A 84 4.77 1.59 13.39
N LEU A 85 5.10 2.32 14.47
CA LEU A 85 6.24 2.01 15.32
C LEU A 85 6.09 0.62 15.96
N LEU A 86 4.93 0.31 16.55
CA LEU A 86 4.63 -0.99 17.13
C LEU A 86 4.75 -2.12 16.09
N TYR A 87 4.21 -1.92 14.89
CA TYR A 87 4.34 -2.88 13.80
C TYR A 87 5.80 -3.11 13.39
N SER A 88 6.59 -2.04 13.30
CA SER A 88 8.00 -2.13 12.94
C SER A 88 8.82 -2.91 13.99
N PHE A 89 8.50 -2.77 15.28
CA PHE A 89 9.09 -3.58 16.34
C PHE A 89 8.72 -5.06 16.22
N GLN A 90 7.45 -5.36 15.93
CA GLN A 90 7.00 -6.73 15.75
C GLN A 90 7.67 -7.40 14.55
N LEU A 91 7.83 -6.68 13.43
CA LEU A 91 8.56 -7.16 12.25
C LEU A 91 10.03 -7.46 12.58
N ARG A 92 10.69 -6.55 13.30
CA ARG A 92 12.09 -6.71 13.73
C ARG A 92 12.27 -7.95 14.61
N ASP A 93 11.31 -8.22 15.48
CA ASP A 93 11.31 -9.37 16.40
C ASP A 93 10.81 -10.66 15.72
N ARG A 94 10.62 -10.65 14.40
CA ARG A 94 10.21 -11.79 13.56
C ARG A 94 8.84 -12.37 13.96
N GLN A 95 7.97 -11.55 14.54
CA GLN A 95 6.60 -11.97 14.81
C GLN A 95 5.82 -12.03 13.49
N ASN A 96 4.98 -13.06 13.35
CA ASN A 96 4.09 -13.17 12.21
C ASN A 96 2.89 -12.24 12.42
N VAL A 97 3.07 -10.97 12.08
CA VAL A 97 2.10 -9.91 12.24
C VAL A 97 1.61 -9.37 10.91
N THR A 98 0.38 -8.92 10.90
CA THR A 98 -0.29 -8.36 9.72
C THR A 98 -0.72 -6.93 10.01
N PHE A 99 -0.50 -6.05 9.05
CA PHE A 99 -1.04 -4.69 9.04
C PHE A 99 -2.18 -4.63 8.03
N ALA A 100 -3.41 -4.58 8.51
CA ALA A 100 -4.60 -4.57 7.67
C ALA A 100 -5.05 -3.14 7.35
N PHE A 101 -5.32 -2.89 6.07
CA PHE A 101 -5.98 -1.71 5.55
C PHE A 101 -7.35 -2.13 5.04
N GLY A 102 -8.42 -1.82 5.79
CA GLY A 102 -9.75 -2.43 5.63
C GLY A 102 -10.21 -2.65 4.19
N ASP A 103 -10.25 -1.58 3.39
CA ASP A 103 -10.75 -1.64 2.00
C ASP A 103 -9.64 -1.81 0.95
N ILE A 104 -8.38 -1.83 1.37
CA ILE A 104 -7.22 -1.78 0.45
C ILE A 104 -6.53 -3.15 0.38
N GLY A 105 -6.19 -3.74 1.52
CA GLY A 105 -5.46 -5.00 1.58
C GLY A 105 -4.69 -5.21 2.88
N VAL A 106 -3.77 -6.17 2.86
CA VAL A 106 -2.99 -6.56 4.04
C VAL A 106 -1.51 -6.58 3.70
N LEU A 107 -0.72 -5.83 4.47
CA LEU A 107 0.73 -5.95 4.50
C LEU A 107 1.08 -7.03 5.53
N SER A 108 1.77 -8.08 5.11
CA SER A 108 2.07 -9.23 5.96
C SER A 108 3.45 -9.78 5.69
N CYS A 109 4.10 -10.29 6.73
CA CYS A 109 5.34 -11.05 6.61
C CYS A 109 5.03 -12.55 6.65
N GLN A 110 5.36 -13.27 5.58
CA GLN A 110 5.27 -14.73 5.53
C GLN A 110 6.62 -15.29 5.08
N ASP A 111 7.20 -16.22 5.84
CA ASP A 111 8.48 -16.86 5.51
C ASP A 111 9.61 -15.85 5.22
N ASN A 112 9.71 -14.80 6.04
CA ASN A 112 10.61 -13.65 5.88
C ASN A 112 10.37 -12.78 4.62
N PHE A 113 9.24 -12.95 3.94
CA PHE A 113 8.83 -12.14 2.82
C PHE A 113 7.71 -11.17 3.22
N LEU A 114 8.02 -9.87 3.28
CA LEU A 114 7.09 -8.80 3.58
C LEU A 114 6.47 -8.30 2.27
N CYS A 115 5.15 -8.44 2.14
CA CYS A 115 4.45 -8.07 0.92
C CYS A 115 3.07 -7.50 1.21
N MET A 116 2.68 -6.48 0.44
CA MET A 116 1.33 -5.96 0.40
C MET A 116 0.48 -6.82 -0.54
N ARG A 117 -0.61 -7.37 -0.01
CA ARG A 117 -1.62 -8.09 -0.78
C ARG A 117 -2.89 -7.26 -0.83
N PHE A 118 -3.20 -6.72 -2.01
CA PHE A 118 -4.42 -5.94 -2.21
C PHE A 118 -5.65 -6.84 -2.19
N HIS A 119 -6.75 -6.35 -1.62
CA HIS A 119 -8.03 -7.02 -1.71
C HIS A 119 -8.53 -7.03 -3.16
N HIS A 120 -9.18 -8.11 -3.56
CA HIS A 120 -9.78 -8.21 -4.89
C HIS A 120 -10.77 -7.06 -5.16
N SER A 121 -11.54 -6.65 -4.14
CA SER A 121 -12.44 -5.48 -4.21
C SER A 121 -11.70 -4.18 -4.52
N CYS A 122 -10.51 -3.98 -3.94
CA CYS A 122 -9.66 -2.82 -4.20
C CYS A 122 -9.19 -2.81 -5.67
N VAL A 123 -8.73 -3.96 -6.17
CA VAL A 123 -8.26 -4.09 -7.55
C VAL A 123 -9.39 -3.87 -8.55
N VAL A 124 -10.53 -4.55 -8.36
CA VAL A 124 -11.69 -4.41 -9.26
C VAL A 124 -12.29 -3.00 -9.21
N GLY A 125 -12.28 -2.33 -8.05
CA GLY A 125 -12.73 -0.95 -7.93
C GLY A 125 -11.94 0.06 -8.76
N LEU A 126 -10.72 -0.30 -9.20
CA LEU A 126 -9.89 0.52 -10.08
C LEU A 126 -10.11 0.22 -11.57
N GLU A 127 -10.75 -0.90 -11.92
CA GLU A 127 -10.99 -1.26 -13.32
C GLU A 127 -12.31 -0.67 -13.80
N SER A 128 -12.24 0.47 -14.48
CA SER A 128 -13.45 1.16 -14.91
C SER A 128 -14.20 0.47 -16.05
N TRP A 129 -13.60 -0.42 -16.87
CA TRP A 129 -14.24 -0.86 -18.12
C TRP A 129 -14.12 -2.35 -18.53
N TYR A 130 -13.25 -3.20 -17.94
CA TYR A 130 -13.06 -4.58 -18.44
C TYR A 130 -12.74 -5.63 -17.34
N PRO A 131 -13.77 -6.18 -16.67
CA PRO A 131 -13.60 -7.11 -15.53
C PRO A 131 -12.78 -8.38 -15.82
N TRP A 132 -12.66 -8.76 -17.09
CA TRP A 132 -11.94 -9.96 -17.53
C TRP A 132 -10.43 -9.73 -17.68
N VAL A 133 -9.99 -8.47 -17.81
CA VAL A 133 -8.57 -8.11 -17.86
C VAL A 133 -7.96 -8.14 -16.45
N ALA A 134 -8.71 -7.80 -15.39
CA ALA A 134 -8.31 -8.00 -13.98
C ALA A 134 -7.82 -9.42 -13.70
N LEU A 135 -8.58 -10.41 -14.18
CA LEU A 135 -8.35 -11.83 -13.89
C LEU A 135 -7.05 -12.37 -14.49
N LEU A 136 -6.48 -11.70 -15.49
CA LEU A 136 -5.21 -12.09 -16.11
C LEU A 136 -3.98 -11.52 -15.38
N LEU A 137 -4.19 -10.66 -14.39
CA LEU A 137 -3.15 -9.80 -13.81
C LEU A 137 -2.99 -9.93 -12.29
N THR A 138 -3.85 -10.72 -11.64
CA THR A 138 -3.75 -11.21 -10.26
C THR A 138 -3.03 -12.55 -10.22
#